data_AF-A0A7C5IQZ1-F1
#
_entry.id   AF-A0A7C5IQZ1-F1
#
_cell.length_a   1.000
_cell.length_b   1.000
_cell.length_c   1.000
_cell.angle_alpha   90.00
_cell.angle_beta   90.00
_cell.angle_gamma   90.00
#
_symmetry.space_group_name_H-M   'P 1'
#
loop_
_entity.id
_entity.type
_entity.pdbx_description
1 polymer ?
#
loop_
_entity_poly.entity_id
_entity_poly.type
_entity_poly.pdbx_seq_one_letter_code
_entity_poly.pdbx_strand_id
1 'polypeptide(L)'
;MSARKKTSSAKGKPKTPKAKKPVSKPIAKGVSPFGNGFWFKNWIPGAIILILPLLLYFQSTSFGYVLDDKIVLSENNFVKAGTAGISDIFGQESFTGFLGEQQNLVAGARYRPLSLATFALEWQWFEEAPGISHFINILLYALTGLLLFRLFFIIAPNKGAQPWYFTLPFLGALIFVLHPIHTEVVANIKGRDEILALLLSLGTLYFMLRYFVQNKIIYLPLAAITFLLAIFAKENSLTFLAVIPLLVMLFMRIPLQKIVLACLPILGAAIVYILIRYSVIGFLLDSGTEVTSIMNDPFLEATAGQKYATITYTFGWYLKL
;
A
#
# COMPACT_ATOMS: atom_id res chain seq x y z
N MET A 1 -49.87 62.31 47.99
CA MET A 1 -48.41 62.58 47.91
C MET A 1 -47.71 61.26 47.65
N SER A 2 -46.96 61.22 46.54
CA SER A 2 -46.33 60.03 45.96
C SER A 2 -44.98 59.75 46.63
N ALA A 3 -44.70 58.47 46.93
CA ALA A 3 -43.37 58.00 47.36
C ALA A 3 -42.86 56.94 46.39
N ARG A 4 -41.74 57.28 45.73
CA ARG A 4 -40.93 56.48 44.82
C ARG A 4 -40.50 55.13 45.43
N LYS A 5 -40.51 54.08 44.60
CA LYS A 5 -39.55 52.98 44.71
C LYS A 5 -38.96 52.63 43.33
N LYS A 6 -37.63 52.55 43.31
CA LYS A 6 -36.74 52.28 42.17
C LYS A 6 -36.94 50.85 41.65
N THR A 7 -36.88 50.67 40.32
CA THR A 7 -36.46 49.40 39.70
C THR A 7 -35.32 49.70 38.73
N SER A 8 -34.22 48.96 38.89
CA SER A 8 -32.99 49.13 38.13
C SER A 8 -33.07 48.43 36.77
N SER A 9 -32.43 49.04 35.79
CA SER A 9 -32.28 48.55 34.42
C SER A 9 -31.29 47.39 34.33
N ALA A 10 -31.71 46.24 33.82
CA ALA A 10 -30.80 45.23 33.28
C ALA A 10 -30.80 45.32 31.75
N LYS A 11 -29.69 45.82 31.18
CA LYS A 11 -29.44 45.87 29.73
C LYS A 11 -29.32 44.45 29.17
N GLY A 12 -30.23 44.05 28.28
CA GLY A 12 -30.10 42.83 27.49
C GLY A 12 -29.04 42.98 26.39
N LYS A 13 -28.06 42.07 26.34
CA LYS A 13 -27.10 41.98 25.23
C LYS A 13 -27.79 41.43 23.96
N PRO A 14 -27.48 41.93 22.76
CA PRO A 14 -28.02 41.40 21.51
C PRO A 14 -27.44 40.00 21.21
N LYS A 15 -28.31 39.03 20.90
CA LYS A 15 -27.93 37.69 20.46
C LYS A 15 -27.39 37.76 19.03
N THR A 16 -26.11 37.45 18.85
CA THR A 16 -25.49 37.24 17.53
C THR A 16 -26.11 36.01 16.84
N PRO A 17 -26.39 36.06 15.51
CA PRO A 17 -26.89 34.90 14.78
C PRO A 17 -25.81 33.82 14.75
N LYS A 18 -26.09 32.63 15.28
CA LYS A 18 -25.21 31.46 15.11
C LYS A 18 -25.11 31.13 13.63
N ALA A 19 -23.93 31.31 13.06
CA ALA A 19 -23.59 30.87 11.71
C ALA A 19 -23.93 29.38 11.55
N LYS A 20 -24.82 29.06 10.61
CA LYS A 20 -25.13 27.68 10.23
C LYS A 20 -23.86 27.06 9.65
N LYS A 21 -23.26 26.12 10.40
CA LYS A 21 -22.18 25.26 9.87
C LYS A 21 -22.70 24.56 8.61
N PRO A 22 -21.91 24.48 7.52
CA PRO A 22 -22.34 23.83 6.28
C PRO A 22 -22.62 22.35 6.56
N VAL A 23 -23.90 21.99 6.52
CA VAL A 23 -24.38 20.61 6.64
C VAL A 23 -24.09 19.92 5.30
N SER A 24 -22.91 19.30 5.18
CA SER A 24 -22.66 18.34 4.11
C SER A 24 -23.03 16.95 4.60
N LYS A 25 -23.87 16.23 3.85
CA LYS A 25 -24.52 14.98 4.25
C LYS A 25 -23.51 13.84 4.50
N PRO A 26 -23.72 12.98 5.52
CA PRO A 26 -22.95 11.75 5.71
C PRO A 26 -23.13 10.82 4.51
N ILE A 27 -22.21 9.85 4.32
CA ILE A 27 -22.45 8.68 3.46
C ILE A 27 -23.85 8.17 3.83
N ALA A 28 -24.77 8.23 2.87
CA ALA A 28 -26.18 7.99 3.13
C ALA A 28 -26.34 6.62 3.79
N LYS A 29 -26.89 6.60 5.02
CA LYS A 29 -27.50 5.40 5.59
C LYS A 29 -28.60 4.97 4.61
N GLY A 30 -28.30 4.01 3.74
CA GLY A 30 -29.28 3.56 2.75
C GLY A 30 -28.86 2.34 1.94
N VAL A 31 -27.61 2.25 1.49
CA VAL A 31 -27.10 1.07 0.78
C VAL A 31 -25.67 0.81 1.20
N SER A 32 -25.41 -0.34 1.82
CA SER A 32 -24.04 -0.76 2.12
C SER A 32 -23.25 -0.84 0.81
N PRO A 33 -22.11 -0.14 0.64
CA PRO A 33 -21.29 -0.26 -0.56
C PRO A 33 -20.78 -1.69 -0.78
N PHE A 34 -20.89 -2.55 0.24
CA PHE A 34 -20.53 -3.97 0.23
C PHE A 34 -21.71 -4.91 -0.09
N GLY A 35 -22.81 -4.42 -0.67
CA GLY A 35 -23.93 -5.26 -1.09
C GLY A 35 -23.52 -6.35 -2.10
N ASN A 36 -24.24 -7.48 -2.08
CA ASN A 36 -24.05 -8.56 -3.03
C ASN A 36 -24.40 -8.09 -4.46
N GLY A 37 -23.62 -8.51 -5.45
CA GLY A 37 -23.84 -8.18 -6.86
C GLY A 37 -23.13 -6.93 -7.40
N PHE A 38 -22.19 -6.33 -6.65
CA PHE A 38 -21.36 -5.22 -7.17
C PHE A 38 -20.68 -5.60 -8.50
N TRP A 39 -19.98 -6.73 -8.53
CA TRP A 39 -19.26 -7.20 -9.71
C TRP A 39 -20.18 -7.56 -10.86
N PHE A 40 -21.36 -8.12 -10.58
CA PHE A 40 -22.37 -8.38 -11.60
C PHE A 40 -22.89 -7.09 -12.25
N LYS A 41 -23.08 -6.02 -11.47
CA LYS A 41 -23.52 -4.71 -12.01
C LYS A 41 -22.40 -3.94 -12.72
N ASN A 42 -21.15 -4.17 -12.33
CA ASN A 42 -19.97 -3.44 -12.82
C ASN A 42 -19.01 -4.38 -13.58
N TRP A 43 -19.53 -5.42 -14.22
CA TRP A 43 -18.70 -6.44 -14.86
C TRP A 43 -17.93 -5.88 -16.05
N ILE A 44 -18.52 -4.96 -16.82
CA ILE A 44 -17.87 -4.29 -17.96
C ILE A 44 -16.66 -3.46 -17.51
N PRO A 45 -16.80 -2.44 -16.62
CA PRO A 45 -15.63 -1.69 -16.14
C PRO A 45 -14.63 -2.58 -15.42
N GLY A 46 -15.09 -3.59 -14.66
CA GLY A 46 -14.19 -4.57 -14.04
C GLY A 46 -13.37 -5.34 -15.08
N ALA A 47 -14.00 -5.88 -16.12
CA ALA A 47 -13.33 -6.59 -17.19
C ALA A 47 -12.32 -5.71 -17.93
N ILE A 48 -12.65 -4.44 -18.19
CA ILE A 48 -11.73 -3.48 -18.80
C ILE A 48 -10.49 -3.28 -17.91
N ILE A 49 -10.67 -3.02 -16.61
CA ILE A 49 -9.56 -2.83 -15.66
C ILE A 49 -8.70 -4.10 -15.51
N LEU A 50 -9.29 -5.28 -15.68
CA LEU A 50 -8.57 -6.55 -15.63
C LEU A 50 -7.79 -6.84 -16.93
N ILE A 51 -8.40 -6.60 -18.09
CA ILE A 51 -7.86 -6.98 -19.40
C ILE A 51 -6.83 -5.98 -19.91
N LEU A 52 -7.00 -4.68 -19.64
CA LEU A 52 -6.09 -3.66 -20.15
C LEU A 52 -4.62 -3.88 -19.75
N PRO A 53 -4.28 -4.14 -18.47
CA PRO A 53 -2.90 -4.45 -18.10
C PRO A 53 -2.35 -5.69 -18.81
N LEU A 54 -3.19 -6.72 -18.98
CA LEU A 54 -2.80 -7.94 -19.70
C LEU A 54 -2.41 -7.61 -21.13
N LEU A 55 -3.17 -6.76 -21.83
CA LEU A 55 -2.85 -6.34 -23.19
C LEU A 55 -1.62 -5.43 -23.27
N LEU A 56 -1.50 -4.47 -22.36
CA LEU A 56 -0.42 -3.48 -22.37
C LEU A 56 0.95 -4.12 -22.13
N TYR A 57 1.01 -5.06 -21.20
CA TYR A 57 2.26 -5.68 -20.76
C TYR A 57 2.45 -7.08 -21.32
N PHE A 58 1.54 -7.61 -22.16
CA PHE A 58 1.65 -8.97 -22.73
C PHE A 58 3.04 -9.23 -23.33
N GLN A 59 3.60 -8.24 -24.03
CA GLN A 59 4.91 -8.35 -24.66
C GLN A 59 6.02 -8.70 -23.67
N SER A 60 5.91 -8.29 -22.38
CA SER A 60 6.95 -8.60 -21.39
C SER A 60 7.06 -10.08 -21.08
N THR A 61 6.04 -10.89 -21.37
CA THR A 61 6.12 -12.36 -21.25
C THR A 61 7.13 -13.00 -22.20
N SER A 62 7.61 -12.26 -23.20
CA SER A 62 8.69 -12.70 -24.10
C SER A 62 10.10 -12.33 -23.60
N PHE A 63 10.21 -11.56 -22.50
CA PHE A 63 11.50 -11.11 -21.97
C PHE A 63 12.12 -12.16 -21.04
N GLY A 64 13.43 -12.05 -20.83
CA GLY A 64 14.19 -12.87 -19.88
C GLY A 64 14.42 -12.17 -18.54
N TYR A 65 15.04 -12.88 -17.59
CA TYR A 65 15.47 -12.30 -16.31
C TYR A 65 16.57 -11.26 -16.50
N VAL A 66 16.43 -10.07 -15.89
CA VAL A 66 17.39 -8.97 -16.01
C VAL A 66 17.79 -8.43 -14.64
N LEU A 67 19.09 -8.17 -14.46
CA LEU A 67 19.68 -7.47 -13.30
C LEU A 67 19.18 -8.01 -11.95
N ASP A 68 18.28 -7.29 -11.29
CA ASP A 68 17.74 -7.60 -9.97
C ASP A 68 16.97 -8.93 -9.94
N ASP A 69 16.37 -9.33 -11.07
CA ASP A 69 15.67 -10.61 -11.19
C ASP A 69 16.59 -11.79 -10.89
N LYS A 70 17.87 -11.67 -11.25
CA LYS A 70 18.88 -12.69 -10.95
C LYS A 70 19.08 -12.85 -9.45
N ILE A 71 19.24 -11.71 -8.75
CA ILE A 71 19.52 -11.67 -7.32
C ILE A 71 18.35 -12.25 -6.51
N VAL A 72 17.12 -11.95 -6.90
CA VAL A 72 15.93 -12.33 -6.11
C VAL A 72 15.28 -13.63 -6.57
N LEU A 73 15.64 -14.16 -7.75
CA LEU A 73 14.96 -15.30 -8.34
C LEU A 73 15.95 -16.31 -8.95
N SER A 74 16.53 -16.03 -10.12
CA SER A 74 17.18 -17.09 -10.93
C SER A 74 18.57 -17.51 -10.44
N GLU A 75 19.24 -16.68 -9.64
CA GLU A 75 20.53 -16.96 -9.00
C GLU A 75 20.40 -17.03 -7.46
N ASN A 76 19.18 -17.11 -6.92
CA ASN A 76 18.93 -17.20 -5.49
C ASN A 76 18.70 -18.66 -5.03
N ASN A 77 19.63 -19.23 -4.28
CA ASN A 77 19.58 -20.64 -3.88
C ASN A 77 18.36 -20.99 -3.02
N PHE A 78 17.89 -20.07 -2.18
CA PHE A 78 16.70 -20.33 -1.36
C PHE A 78 15.43 -20.39 -2.21
N VAL A 79 15.32 -19.53 -3.23
CA VAL A 79 14.20 -19.57 -4.18
C VAL A 79 14.25 -20.84 -5.03
N LYS A 80 15.45 -21.21 -5.51
CA LYS A 80 15.63 -22.42 -6.34
C LYS A 80 15.35 -23.72 -5.58
N ALA A 81 15.44 -23.72 -4.26
CA ALA A 81 15.04 -24.84 -3.41
C ALA A 81 13.50 -25.02 -3.32
N GLY A 82 12.71 -24.16 -3.97
CA GLY A 82 11.26 -24.26 -4.01
C GLY A 82 10.65 -24.16 -2.61
N THR A 83 9.70 -25.05 -2.32
CA THR A 83 9.05 -25.09 -0.99
C THR A 83 10.00 -25.42 0.15
N ALA A 84 11.10 -26.14 -0.11
CA ALA A 84 12.09 -26.49 0.91
C ALA A 84 12.86 -25.25 1.40
N GLY A 85 13.04 -24.23 0.57
CA GLY A 85 13.74 -22.99 0.92
C GLY A 85 12.91 -21.98 1.71
N ILE A 86 11.62 -22.24 1.97
CA ILE A 86 10.74 -21.28 2.67
C ILE A 86 11.24 -20.99 4.09
N SER A 87 11.75 -21.99 4.80
CA SER A 87 12.30 -21.78 6.15
C SER A 87 13.49 -20.82 6.12
N ASP A 88 14.39 -20.97 5.14
CA ASP A 88 15.55 -20.10 4.98
C ASP A 88 15.15 -18.68 4.56
N ILE A 89 14.19 -18.56 3.64
CA ILE A 89 13.64 -17.26 3.20
C ILE A 89 13.09 -16.45 4.36
N PHE A 90 12.37 -17.08 5.30
CA PHE A 90 11.82 -16.38 6.47
C PHE A 90 12.83 -16.23 7.62
N GLY A 91 13.88 -17.05 7.65
CA GLY A 91 14.88 -17.06 8.71
C GLY A 91 16.10 -16.16 8.46
N GLN A 92 16.29 -15.67 7.23
CA GLN A 92 17.52 -14.98 6.82
C GLN A 92 17.25 -13.65 6.09
N GLU A 93 18.29 -12.85 5.91
CA GLU A 93 18.26 -11.63 5.11
C GLU A 93 18.02 -11.95 3.61
N SER A 94 17.36 -11.04 2.90
CA SER A 94 16.78 -11.32 1.56
C SER A 94 17.82 -11.64 0.49
N PHE A 95 19.06 -11.19 0.65
CA PHE A 95 20.17 -11.43 -0.28
C PHE A 95 21.07 -12.59 0.12
N THR A 96 20.91 -13.15 1.32
CA THR A 96 21.74 -14.30 1.75
C THR A 96 21.63 -15.48 0.79
N GLY A 97 20.44 -15.73 0.21
CA GLY A 97 20.26 -16.80 -0.77
C GLY A 97 21.05 -16.62 -2.08
N PHE A 98 21.40 -15.39 -2.43
CA PHE A 98 22.23 -15.06 -3.59
C PHE A 98 23.73 -14.97 -3.22
N LEU A 99 24.06 -14.33 -2.10
CA LEU A 99 25.44 -14.09 -1.66
C LEU A 99 26.09 -15.30 -0.98
N GLY A 100 25.30 -16.27 -0.51
CA GLY A 100 25.76 -17.44 0.24
C GLY A 100 25.98 -17.18 1.73
N GLU A 101 26.16 -15.93 2.13
CA GLU A 101 26.27 -15.50 3.52
C GLU A 101 25.57 -14.14 3.71
N GLN A 102 25.17 -13.83 4.95
CA GLN A 102 24.59 -12.53 5.26
C GLN A 102 25.67 -11.45 5.26
N GLN A 103 25.61 -10.53 4.30
CA GLN A 103 26.53 -9.40 4.21
C GLN A 103 25.78 -8.07 4.37
N ASN A 104 26.32 -7.16 5.20
CA ASN A 104 25.78 -5.81 5.39
C ASN A 104 26.22 -4.86 4.26
N LEU A 105 26.01 -5.26 3.00
CA LEU A 105 26.47 -4.51 1.83
C LEU A 105 25.66 -3.23 1.57
N VAL A 106 24.41 -3.21 2.02
CA VAL A 106 23.46 -2.12 1.81
C VAL A 106 23.01 -1.58 3.16
N ALA A 107 22.99 -0.26 3.29
CA ALA A 107 22.48 0.41 4.49
C ALA A 107 21.07 -0.12 4.84
N GLY A 108 20.92 -0.59 6.07
CA GLY A 108 19.65 -0.99 6.65
C GLY A 108 19.27 -2.47 6.50
N ALA A 109 19.90 -3.27 5.64
CA ALA A 109 19.52 -4.66 5.32
C ALA A 109 18.06 -4.84 4.85
N ARG A 110 17.77 -5.92 4.10
CA ARG A 110 16.47 -6.17 3.47
C ARG A 110 15.86 -7.46 4.03
N TYR A 111 14.62 -7.35 4.53
CA TYR A 111 13.84 -8.50 4.97
C TYR A 111 12.47 -8.49 4.29
N ARG A 112 12.38 -9.14 3.13
CA ARG A 112 11.19 -9.19 2.27
C ARG A 112 10.82 -10.63 1.93
N PRO A 113 10.55 -11.48 2.96
CA PRO A 113 10.42 -12.92 2.77
C PRO A 113 9.20 -13.31 1.92
N LEU A 114 8.12 -12.52 1.92
CA LEU A 114 6.91 -12.90 1.18
C LEU A 114 7.16 -12.88 -0.34
N SER A 115 7.86 -11.86 -0.84
CA SER A 115 8.16 -11.73 -2.27
C SER A 115 9.01 -12.90 -2.74
N LEU A 116 10.08 -13.23 -2.00
CA LEU A 116 10.94 -14.39 -2.27
C LEU A 116 10.16 -15.71 -2.18
N ALA A 117 9.28 -15.86 -1.18
CA ALA A 117 8.45 -17.04 -1.06
C ALA A 117 7.51 -17.24 -2.26
N THR A 118 6.97 -16.16 -2.84
CA THR A 118 6.18 -16.29 -4.09
C THR A 118 7.02 -16.74 -5.26
N PHE A 119 8.28 -16.30 -5.37
CA PHE A 119 9.20 -16.79 -6.39
C PHE A 119 9.59 -18.26 -6.16
N ALA A 120 9.79 -18.67 -4.91
CA ALA A 120 10.11 -20.05 -4.57
C ALA A 120 8.94 -21.01 -4.91
N LEU A 121 7.71 -20.60 -4.63
CA LEU A 121 6.52 -21.34 -5.04
C LEU A 121 6.41 -21.44 -6.56
N GLU A 122 6.68 -20.35 -7.28
CA GLU A 122 6.70 -20.37 -8.74
C GLU A 122 7.77 -21.32 -9.28
N TRP A 123 9.00 -21.23 -8.76
CA TRP A 123 10.12 -22.06 -9.15
C TRP A 123 9.85 -23.56 -8.93
N GLN A 124 9.14 -23.91 -7.86
CA GLN A 124 8.75 -25.29 -7.55
C GLN A 124 7.95 -25.98 -8.67
N TRP A 125 7.15 -25.22 -9.43
CA TRP A 125 6.28 -25.75 -10.48
C TRP A 125 6.78 -25.49 -11.89
N PHE A 126 7.51 -24.38 -12.10
CA PHE A 126 7.85 -23.90 -13.42
C PHE A 126 9.36 -23.73 -13.65
N GLU A 127 10.18 -23.86 -12.60
CA GLU A 127 11.62 -23.68 -12.65
C GLU A 127 12.01 -22.36 -13.35
N GLU A 128 12.91 -22.40 -14.34
CA GLU A 128 13.37 -21.23 -15.08
C GLU A 128 12.39 -20.85 -16.21
N ALA A 129 11.33 -20.12 -15.85
CA ALA A 129 10.27 -19.71 -16.77
C ALA A 129 9.96 -18.20 -16.68
N PRO A 130 10.82 -17.31 -17.22
CA PRO A 130 10.65 -15.86 -17.08
C PRO A 130 9.33 -15.35 -17.64
N GLY A 131 8.82 -15.94 -18.73
CA GLY A 131 7.51 -15.59 -19.28
C GLY A 131 6.36 -15.81 -18.31
N ILE A 132 6.44 -16.85 -17.47
CA ILE A 132 5.47 -17.11 -16.39
C ILE A 132 5.64 -16.09 -15.27
N SER A 133 6.87 -15.75 -14.91
CA SER A 133 7.18 -14.72 -13.90
C SER A 133 6.60 -13.36 -14.28
N HIS A 134 6.79 -12.93 -15.54
CA HIS A 134 6.18 -11.73 -16.09
C HIS A 134 4.66 -11.81 -16.07
N PHE A 135 4.08 -12.92 -16.53
CA PHE A 135 2.62 -13.10 -16.53
C PHE A 135 2.03 -12.98 -15.12
N ILE A 136 2.66 -13.57 -14.10
CA ILE A 136 2.24 -13.45 -12.70
C ILE A 136 2.27 -11.99 -12.25
N ASN A 137 3.31 -11.23 -12.59
CA ASN A 137 3.38 -9.81 -12.25
C ASN A 137 2.24 -9.01 -12.89
N ILE A 138 1.96 -9.24 -14.17
CA ILE A 138 0.86 -8.56 -14.87
C ILE A 138 -0.48 -8.92 -14.24
N LEU A 139 -0.69 -10.18 -13.88
CA LEU A 139 -1.91 -10.64 -13.20
C LEU A 139 -2.06 -9.97 -11.82
N LEU A 140 -1.00 -9.94 -11.00
CA LEU A 140 -1.02 -9.28 -9.71
C LEU A 140 -1.30 -7.77 -9.83
N TYR A 141 -0.73 -7.12 -10.85
CA TYR A 141 -0.99 -5.71 -11.14
C TYR A 141 -2.44 -5.47 -11.58
N ALA A 142 -3.00 -6.34 -12.43
CA ALA A 142 -4.41 -6.28 -12.83
C ALA A 142 -5.37 -6.48 -11.64
N LEU A 143 -5.06 -7.41 -10.74
CA LEU A 143 -5.81 -7.62 -9.49
C LEU A 143 -5.72 -6.40 -8.57
N THR A 144 -4.56 -5.73 -8.54
CA THR A 144 -4.36 -4.47 -7.80
C THR A 144 -5.26 -3.37 -8.37
N GLY A 145 -5.30 -3.21 -9.68
CA GLY A 145 -6.19 -2.27 -10.37
C GLY A 145 -7.68 -2.55 -10.08
N LEU A 146 -8.09 -3.81 -10.09
CA LEU A 146 -9.45 -4.22 -9.74
C LEU A 146 -9.82 -3.87 -8.29
N LEU A 147 -8.91 -4.15 -7.34
CA LEU A 147 -9.13 -3.82 -5.94
C LEU A 147 -9.18 -2.30 -5.73
N LEU A 148 -8.34 -1.55 -6.44
CA LEU A 148 -8.35 -0.09 -6.42
C LEU A 148 -9.67 0.47 -6.97
N PHE A 149 -10.16 -0.04 -8.10
CA PHE A 149 -11.49 0.29 -8.64
C PHE A 149 -12.58 0.05 -7.59
N ARG A 150 -12.53 -1.09 -6.90
CA ARG A 150 -13.49 -1.43 -5.84
C ARG A 150 -13.43 -0.44 -4.67
N LEU A 151 -12.23 -0.08 -4.23
CA LEU A 151 -12.00 0.87 -3.13
C LEU A 151 -12.46 2.28 -3.49
N PHE A 152 -12.15 2.76 -4.69
CA PHE A 152 -12.66 4.05 -5.16
C PHE A 152 -14.18 4.08 -5.20
N PHE A 153 -14.85 2.99 -5.58
CA PHE A 153 -16.30 2.93 -5.53
C PHE A 153 -16.86 3.00 -4.10
N ILE A 154 -16.17 2.41 -3.12
CA ILE A 154 -16.57 2.45 -1.71
C ILE A 154 -16.39 3.86 -1.13
N ILE A 155 -15.27 4.52 -1.45
CA ILE A 155 -14.86 5.80 -0.86
C ILE A 155 -15.55 6.99 -1.56
N ALA A 156 -15.68 6.93 -2.89
CA ALA A 156 -16.25 7.96 -3.74
C ALA A 156 -17.37 7.38 -4.64
N PRO A 157 -18.49 6.92 -4.05
CA PRO A 157 -19.58 6.33 -4.82
C PRO A 157 -20.17 7.36 -5.80
N ASN A 158 -20.62 6.87 -6.96
CA ASN A 158 -21.25 7.72 -7.97
C ASN A 158 -22.51 8.40 -7.40
N LYS A 159 -22.60 9.72 -7.54
CA LYS A 159 -23.69 10.54 -6.97
C LYS A 159 -24.71 11.01 -8.01
N GLY A 160 -24.56 10.64 -9.29
CA GLY A 160 -25.45 11.10 -10.36
C GLY A 160 -25.72 10.04 -11.43
N ALA A 161 -26.61 10.39 -12.36
CA ALA A 161 -26.98 9.55 -13.51
C ALA A 161 -25.92 9.59 -14.64
N GLN A 162 -24.65 9.65 -14.29
CA GLN A 162 -23.58 9.64 -15.29
C GLN A 162 -23.32 8.23 -15.80
N PRO A 163 -22.93 8.07 -17.08
CA PRO A 163 -22.52 6.78 -17.62
C PRO A 163 -21.36 6.20 -16.81
N TRP A 164 -21.30 4.86 -16.73
CA TRP A 164 -20.29 4.15 -15.94
C TRP A 164 -18.84 4.56 -16.31
N TYR A 165 -18.59 4.89 -17.57
CA TYR A 165 -17.27 5.27 -18.11
C TYR A 165 -16.82 6.69 -17.72
N PHE A 166 -17.71 7.56 -17.23
CA PHE A 166 -17.36 8.88 -16.69
C PHE A 166 -17.34 8.93 -15.16
N THR A 167 -17.39 7.77 -14.50
CA THR A 167 -17.38 7.73 -13.04
C THR A 167 -15.97 7.88 -12.48
N LEU A 168 -15.83 8.65 -11.39
CA LEU A 168 -14.55 8.83 -10.69
C LEU A 168 -13.86 7.51 -10.32
N PRO A 169 -14.57 6.47 -9.82
CA PRO A 169 -13.91 5.19 -9.53
C PRO A 169 -13.31 4.52 -10.76
N PHE A 170 -14.03 4.52 -11.88
CA PHE A 170 -13.54 3.93 -13.12
C PHE A 170 -12.38 4.73 -13.68
N LEU A 171 -12.52 6.05 -13.81
CA LEU A 171 -11.46 6.92 -14.34
C LEU A 171 -10.19 6.88 -13.46
N GLY A 172 -10.33 6.87 -12.14
CA GLY A 172 -9.19 6.76 -11.23
C GLY A 172 -8.44 5.44 -11.39
N ALA A 173 -9.17 4.32 -11.47
CA ALA A 173 -8.54 3.02 -11.69
C ALA A 173 -7.95 2.90 -13.10
N LEU A 174 -8.62 3.48 -14.10
CA LEU A 174 -8.15 3.52 -15.48
C LEU A 174 -6.84 4.31 -15.61
N ILE A 175 -6.76 5.50 -15.02
CA ILE A 175 -5.52 6.30 -14.97
C ILE A 175 -4.42 5.48 -14.31
N PHE A 176 -4.69 4.82 -13.17
CA PHE A 176 -3.70 3.98 -12.50
C PHE A 176 -3.17 2.87 -13.40
N VAL A 177 -4.04 2.07 -14.04
CA VAL A 177 -3.58 0.94 -14.87
C VAL A 177 -2.89 1.35 -16.17
N LEU A 178 -3.18 2.56 -16.68
CA LEU A 178 -2.60 3.10 -17.90
C LEU A 178 -1.35 3.95 -17.65
N HIS A 179 -1.01 4.28 -16.39
CA HIS A 179 0.03 5.26 -16.12
C HIS A 179 1.43 4.69 -16.46
N PRO A 180 2.21 5.35 -17.34
CA PRO A 180 3.47 4.80 -17.85
C PRO A 180 4.55 4.63 -16.76
N ILE A 181 4.46 5.38 -15.65
CA ILE A 181 5.35 5.22 -14.49
C ILE A 181 5.35 3.79 -13.93
N HIS A 182 4.27 3.03 -14.13
CA HIS A 182 4.19 1.65 -13.64
C HIS A 182 4.93 0.66 -14.54
N THR A 183 5.39 1.05 -15.72
CA THR A 183 6.11 0.16 -16.64
C THR A 183 7.32 -0.46 -15.96
N GLU A 184 8.09 0.32 -15.20
CA GLU A 184 9.27 -0.17 -14.47
C GLU A 184 8.91 -1.28 -13.48
N VAL A 185 7.80 -1.11 -12.75
CA VAL A 185 7.37 -2.06 -11.71
C VAL A 185 6.69 -3.30 -12.31
N VAL A 186 5.94 -3.16 -13.40
CA VAL A 186 5.18 -4.26 -13.99
C VAL A 186 6.05 -5.12 -14.92
N ALA A 187 6.93 -4.49 -15.71
CA ALA A 187 7.79 -5.20 -16.64
C ALA A 187 8.98 -5.88 -15.95
N ASN A 188 9.49 -5.32 -14.84
CA ASN A 188 10.57 -5.92 -14.06
C ASN A 188 10.00 -6.98 -13.09
N ILE A 189 10.52 -8.22 -13.13
CA ILE A 189 9.98 -9.33 -12.33
C ILE A 189 10.17 -9.06 -10.84
N LYS A 190 11.34 -8.53 -10.45
CA LYS A 190 11.64 -8.10 -9.08
C LYS A 190 10.64 -7.06 -8.55
N GLY A 191 9.96 -6.30 -9.43
CA GLY A 191 8.88 -5.37 -9.08
C GLY A 191 7.66 -6.03 -8.43
N ARG A 192 7.59 -7.38 -8.39
CA ARG A 192 6.57 -8.13 -7.65
C ARG A 192 6.47 -7.70 -6.19
N ASP A 193 7.58 -7.30 -5.57
CA ASP A 193 7.60 -6.83 -4.18
C ASP A 193 6.73 -5.58 -3.98
N GLU A 194 6.81 -4.61 -4.88
CA GLU A 194 5.96 -3.40 -4.87
C GLU A 194 4.50 -3.73 -5.15
N ILE A 195 4.23 -4.60 -6.13
CA ILE A 195 2.85 -4.95 -6.52
C ILE A 195 2.15 -5.66 -5.36
N LEU A 196 2.80 -6.65 -4.74
CA LEU A 196 2.26 -7.37 -3.59
C LEU A 196 2.07 -6.42 -2.38
N ALA A 197 3.05 -5.57 -2.10
CA ALA A 197 2.98 -4.60 -1.01
C ALA A 197 1.76 -3.69 -1.16
N LEU A 198 1.55 -3.12 -2.36
CA LEU A 198 0.39 -2.27 -2.63
C LEU A 198 -0.92 -3.06 -2.60
N LEU A 199 -0.99 -4.22 -3.27
CA LEU A 199 -2.20 -5.07 -3.30
C LEU A 199 -2.67 -5.43 -1.89
N LEU A 200 -1.75 -5.90 -1.04
CA LEU A 200 -2.05 -6.31 0.32
C LEU A 200 -2.35 -5.11 1.22
N SER A 201 -1.66 -3.98 1.05
CA SER A 201 -1.98 -2.73 1.76
C SER A 201 -3.38 -2.20 1.43
N LEU A 202 -3.78 -2.26 0.16
CA LEU A 202 -5.14 -1.98 -0.29
C LEU A 202 -6.15 -3.01 0.26
N GLY A 203 -5.74 -4.28 0.38
CA GLY A 203 -6.52 -5.33 1.03
C GLY A 203 -6.79 -5.04 2.51
N THR A 204 -5.77 -4.58 3.24
CA THR A 204 -5.91 -4.10 4.62
C THR A 204 -6.91 -2.94 4.69
N LEU A 205 -6.79 -1.94 3.82
CA LEU A 205 -7.75 -0.84 3.72
C LEU A 205 -9.17 -1.36 3.44
N TYR A 206 -9.33 -2.32 2.53
CA TYR A 206 -10.63 -2.93 2.20
C TYR A 206 -11.29 -3.58 3.42
N PHE A 207 -10.55 -4.39 4.18
CA PHE A 207 -11.06 -5.00 5.42
C PHE A 207 -11.36 -3.96 6.50
N MET A 208 -10.53 -2.93 6.65
CA MET A 208 -10.79 -1.82 7.58
C MET A 208 -12.08 -1.08 7.22
N LEU A 209 -12.31 -0.77 5.95
CA LEU A 209 -13.57 -0.16 5.50
C LEU A 209 -14.77 -1.09 5.74
N ARG A 210 -14.62 -2.40 5.54
CA ARG A 210 -15.66 -3.40 5.87
C ARG A 210 -15.99 -3.39 7.36
N TYR A 211 -14.99 -3.35 8.23
CA TYR A 211 -15.18 -3.23 9.68
C TYR A 211 -16.00 -1.99 10.02
N PHE A 212 -15.63 -0.83 9.48
CA PHE A 212 -16.30 0.42 9.81
C PHE A 212 -17.74 0.51 9.29
N VAL A 213 -18.05 -0.11 8.14
CA VAL A 213 -19.41 -0.12 7.58
C VAL A 213 -20.29 -1.21 8.22
N GLN A 214 -19.78 -2.43 8.36
CA GLN A 214 -20.58 -3.58 8.79
C GLN A 214 -20.49 -3.86 10.30
N ASN A 215 -19.54 -3.22 11.00
CA ASN A 215 -19.28 -3.37 12.43
C ASN A 215 -19.00 -4.82 12.87
N LYS A 216 -18.48 -5.67 11.97
CA LYS A 216 -18.11 -7.07 12.25
C LYS A 216 -16.64 -7.16 12.63
N ILE A 217 -16.36 -7.64 13.84
CA ILE A 217 -15.00 -7.67 14.40
C ILE A 217 -14.03 -8.56 13.62
N ILE A 218 -14.53 -9.58 12.90
CA ILE A 218 -13.70 -10.51 12.11
C ILE A 218 -12.85 -9.81 11.05
N TYR A 219 -13.24 -8.62 10.61
CA TYR A 219 -12.46 -7.85 9.63
C TYR A 219 -11.18 -7.25 10.22
N LEU A 220 -11.08 -7.10 11.54
CA LEU A 220 -9.89 -6.59 12.21
C LEU A 220 -8.70 -7.59 12.15
N PRO A 221 -8.84 -8.88 12.53
CA PRO A 221 -7.75 -9.84 12.35
C PRO A 221 -7.43 -10.09 10.88
N LEU A 222 -8.42 -10.08 9.98
CA LEU A 222 -8.17 -10.17 8.54
C LEU A 222 -7.34 -8.98 8.03
N ALA A 223 -7.64 -7.76 8.48
CA ALA A 223 -6.83 -6.58 8.16
C ALA A 223 -5.40 -6.72 8.72
N ALA A 224 -5.24 -7.17 9.97
CA ALA A 224 -3.93 -7.36 10.59
C ALA A 224 -3.07 -8.40 9.86
N ILE A 225 -3.63 -9.57 9.54
CA ILE A 225 -2.92 -10.63 8.79
C ILE A 225 -2.53 -10.14 7.40
N THR A 226 -3.47 -9.51 6.68
CA THR A 226 -3.19 -8.96 5.34
C THR A 226 -2.11 -7.88 5.41
N PHE A 227 -2.12 -7.06 6.46
CA PHE A 227 -1.12 -6.02 6.66
C PHE A 227 0.26 -6.59 6.98
N LEU A 228 0.33 -7.62 7.82
CA LEU A 228 1.58 -8.32 8.11
C LEU A 228 2.20 -8.87 6.81
N LEU A 229 1.38 -9.50 5.96
CA LEU A 229 1.82 -9.96 4.64
C LEU A 229 2.28 -8.80 3.75
N ALA A 230 1.59 -7.65 3.76
CA ALA A 230 2.01 -6.47 3.01
C ALA A 230 3.41 -5.99 3.41
N ILE A 231 3.71 -5.98 4.71
CA ILE A 231 5.02 -5.55 5.22
C ILE A 231 6.09 -6.61 4.90
N PHE A 232 5.76 -7.91 4.96
CA PHE A 232 6.67 -8.97 4.50
C PHE A 232 6.95 -8.94 3.00
N ALA A 233 6.08 -8.36 2.17
CA ALA A 233 6.40 -8.09 0.77
C ALA A 233 7.37 -6.90 0.65
N LYS A 234 7.08 -5.81 1.37
CA LYS A 234 7.91 -4.61 1.40
C LYS A 234 7.65 -3.73 2.62
N GLU A 235 8.71 -3.24 3.23
CA GLU A 235 8.68 -2.38 4.42
C GLU A 235 7.95 -1.04 4.20
N ASN A 236 7.88 -0.53 2.97
CA ASN A 236 7.15 0.70 2.64
C ASN A 236 5.65 0.61 2.95
N SER A 237 5.08 -0.60 3.06
CA SER A 237 3.72 -0.82 3.52
C SER A 237 3.46 -0.24 4.92
N LEU A 238 4.47 -0.03 5.75
CA LEU A 238 4.33 0.64 7.06
C LEU A 238 3.70 2.02 6.95
N THR A 239 3.86 2.72 5.82
CA THR A 239 3.19 4.02 5.57
C THR A 239 1.66 3.93 5.67
N PHE A 240 1.07 2.76 5.42
CA PHE A 240 -0.37 2.56 5.54
C PHE A 240 -0.90 2.62 6.97
N LEU A 241 -0.04 2.53 7.99
CA LEU A 241 -0.41 2.87 9.38
C LEU A 241 -0.91 4.32 9.51
N ALA A 242 -0.41 5.23 8.66
CA ALA A 242 -0.87 6.62 8.60
C ALA A 242 -1.95 6.81 7.52
N VAL A 243 -1.81 6.19 6.35
CA VAL A 243 -2.76 6.37 5.23
C VAL A 243 -4.16 5.87 5.59
N ILE A 244 -4.29 4.69 6.20
CA ILE A 244 -5.60 4.10 6.53
C ILE A 244 -6.41 5.01 7.48
N PRO A 245 -5.92 5.40 8.67
CA PRO A 245 -6.70 6.27 9.56
C PRO A 245 -6.98 7.63 8.93
N LEU A 246 -6.07 8.18 8.13
CA LEU A 246 -6.29 9.44 7.40
C LEU A 246 -7.44 9.33 6.39
N LEU A 247 -7.45 8.28 5.57
CA LEU A 247 -8.53 8.04 4.59
C LEU A 247 -9.87 7.83 5.29
N VAL A 248 -9.91 7.04 6.36
CA VAL A 248 -11.14 6.83 7.15
C VAL A 248 -11.63 8.14 7.77
N MET A 249 -10.73 8.96 8.31
CA MET A 249 -11.07 10.26 8.87
C MET A 249 -11.66 11.20 7.79
N LEU A 250 -11.02 11.28 6.61
CA LEU A 250 -11.41 12.18 5.54
C LEU A 250 -12.74 11.77 4.89
N PHE A 251 -12.92 10.48 4.60
CA PHE A 251 -14.04 10.00 3.78
C PHE A 251 -15.19 9.40 4.58
N MET A 252 -14.94 8.79 5.75
CA MET A 252 -15.97 8.10 6.52
C MET A 252 -16.50 8.92 7.71
N ARG A 253 -15.81 10.00 8.09
CA ARG A 253 -16.20 10.91 9.20
C ARG A 253 -16.42 10.19 10.54
N ILE A 254 -15.62 9.17 10.79
CA ILE A 254 -15.64 8.39 12.03
C ILE A 254 -14.82 9.13 13.10
N PRO A 255 -15.25 9.15 14.37
CA PRO A 255 -14.48 9.79 15.43
C PRO A 255 -13.10 9.14 15.58
N LEU A 256 -12.07 9.97 15.76
CA LEU A 256 -10.67 9.55 15.81
C LEU A 256 -10.42 8.42 16.83
N GLN A 257 -11.07 8.47 18.00
CA GLN A 257 -10.95 7.45 19.04
C GLN A 257 -11.32 6.04 18.53
N LYS A 258 -12.42 5.92 17.76
CA LYS A 258 -12.84 4.64 17.19
C LYS A 258 -11.87 4.17 16.09
N ILE A 259 -11.30 5.11 15.34
CA ILE A 259 -10.30 4.81 14.30
C ILE A 259 -9.02 4.26 14.94
N VAL A 260 -8.49 4.95 15.95
CA VAL A 260 -7.27 4.54 16.67
C VAL A 260 -7.44 3.15 17.28
N LEU A 261 -8.56 2.90 17.96
CA LEU A 261 -8.83 1.59 18.55
C LEU A 261 -8.90 0.47 17.51
N ALA A 262 -9.55 0.74 16.37
CA ALA A 262 -9.63 -0.23 15.26
C ALA A 262 -8.28 -0.45 14.57
N CYS A 263 -7.33 0.48 14.68
CA CYS A 263 -5.99 0.33 14.12
C CYS A 263 -5.01 -0.42 15.06
N LEU A 264 -5.39 -0.77 16.29
CA LEU A 264 -4.51 -1.53 17.20
C LEU A 264 -4.06 -2.88 16.61
N PRO A 265 -4.91 -3.67 15.92
CA PRO A 265 -4.47 -4.94 15.35
C PRO A 265 -3.43 -4.78 14.21
N ILE A 266 -3.58 -3.74 13.37
CA ILE A 266 -2.58 -3.46 12.31
C ILE A 266 -1.28 -2.90 12.90
N LEU A 267 -1.36 -2.13 13.99
CA LEU A 267 -0.18 -1.70 14.73
C LEU A 267 0.53 -2.90 15.37
N GLY A 268 -0.22 -3.84 15.95
CA GLY A 268 0.31 -5.09 16.46
C GLY A 268 1.03 -5.90 15.38
N ALA A 269 0.45 -6.00 14.17
CA ALA A 269 1.11 -6.64 13.03
C ALA A 269 2.43 -5.96 12.65
N ALA A 270 2.49 -4.62 12.66
CA ALA A 270 3.74 -3.89 12.42
C ALA A 270 4.80 -4.17 13.50
N ILE A 271 4.40 -4.22 14.78
CA ILE A 271 5.31 -4.56 15.87
C ILE A 271 5.83 -5.99 15.70
N VAL A 272 4.97 -6.94 15.38
CA VAL A 272 5.36 -8.34 15.11
C VAL A 272 6.38 -8.40 13.97
N TYR A 273 6.15 -7.70 12.87
CA TYR A 273 7.12 -7.61 11.77
C TYR A 273 8.47 -7.05 12.25
N ILE A 274 8.46 -5.95 13.01
CA ILE A 274 9.70 -5.33 13.52
C ILE A 274 10.47 -6.29 14.43
N LEU A 275 9.78 -7.04 15.30
CA LEU A 275 10.39 -8.03 16.18
C LEU A 275 11.02 -9.19 15.39
N ILE A 276 10.30 -9.73 14.40
CA ILE A 276 10.82 -10.79 13.53
C ILE A 276 12.03 -10.28 12.75
N ARG A 277 11.90 -9.11 12.11
CA ARG A 277 12.99 -8.48 11.37
C ARG A 277 14.23 -8.28 12.25
N TYR A 278 14.04 -7.80 13.48
CA TYR A 278 15.14 -7.63 14.43
C TYR A 278 15.79 -8.98 14.79
N SER A 279 15.00 -10.03 15.00
CA SER A 279 15.53 -11.36 15.31
C SER A 279 16.32 -12.00 14.16
N VAL A 280 15.98 -11.66 12.91
CA VAL A 280 16.65 -12.18 11.70
C VAL A 280 17.89 -11.34 11.35
N ILE A 281 17.74 -10.01 11.33
CA ILE A 281 18.81 -9.10 10.87
C ILE A 281 19.81 -8.80 11.98
N GLY A 282 19.38 -8.77 13.25
CA GLY A 282 20.20 -8.43 14.41
C GLY A 282 20.24 -6.94 14.76
N PHE A 283 19.66 -6.06 13.93
CA PHE A 283 19.59 -4.61 14.19
C PHE A 283 18.31 -3.97 13.60
N LEU A 284 17.97 -2.77 14.10
CA LEU A 284 16.74 -2.05 13.69
C LEU A 284 16.97 -1.12 12.50
N LEU A 285 17.89 -0.15 12.62
CA LEU A 285 18.11 0.88 11.60
C LEU A 285 19.52 0.87 11.02
N ASP A 286 20.50 0.57 11.84
CA ASP A 286 21.91 0.62 11.46
C ASP A 286 22.64 -0.60 12.02
N SER A 287 23.43 -1.24 11.16
CA SER A 287 24.35 -2.32 11.51
C SER A 287 25.61 -1.81 12.19
N GLY A 288 25.85 -0.49 12.16
CA GLY A 288 27.11 0.13 12.59
C GLY A 288 28.27 -0.12 11.62
N THR A 289 28.00 -0.71 10.46
CA THR A 289 28.98 -0.93 9.39
C THR A 289 28.90 0.21 8.39
N GLU A 290 29.99 0.96 8.23
CA GLU A 290 30.06 2.00 7.21
C GLU A 290 29.96 1.41 5.81
N VAL A 291 29.05 1.96 5.00
CA VAL A 291 28.91 1.58 3.59
C VAL A 291 29.98 2.33 2.80
N THR A 292 31.07 1.64 2.45
CA THR A 292 32.25 2.25 1.83
C THR A 292 32.21 2.30 0.30
N SER A 293 31.15 1.77 -0.32
CA SER A 293 30.97 1.78 -1.76
C SER A 293 30.08 2.94 -2.19
N ILE A 294 30.58 3.80 -3.10
CA ILE A 294 29.81 4.89 -3.73
C ILE A 294 28.54 4.36 -4.40
N MET A 295 28.55 3.12 -4.89
CA MET A 295 27.37 2.50 -5.50
C MET A 295 26.24 2.29 -4.49
N ASN A 296 26.56 2.09 -3.21
CA ASN A 296 25.61 1.82 -2.14
C ASN A 296 25.35 3.06 -1.25
N ASP A 297 26.27 4.03 -1.22
CA ASP A 297 26.03 5.38 -0.70
C ASP A 297 26.53 6.44 -1.70
N PRO A 298 25.64 7.04 -2.52
CA PRO A 298 26.04 8.05 -3.50
C PRO A 298 26.50 9.37 -2.85
N PHE A 299 26.34 9.51 -1.53
CA PHE A 299 26.77 10.68 -0.77
C PHE A 299 28.01 10.42 0.10
N LEU A 300 28.69 9.27 -0.09
CA LEU A 300 29.85 8.86 0.72
C LEU A 300 30.93 9.96 0.82
N GLU A 301 31.23 10.62 -0.31
CA GLU A 301 32.22 11.68 -0.39
C GLU A 301 31.61 13.09 -0.31
N ALA A 302 30.29 13.19 -0.12
CA ALA A 302 29.58 14.46 -0.12
C ALA A 302 29.53 15.07 1.29
N THR A 303 29.78 16.36 1.39
CA THR A 303 29.46 17.12 2.60
C THR A 303 27.95 17.11 2.86
N ALA A 304 27.54 17.31 4.11
CA ALA A 304 26.11 17.40 4.46
C ALA A 304 25.36 18.44 3.60
N GLY A 305 25.99 19.59 3.32
CA GLY A 305 25.43 20.62 2.45
C GLY A 305 25.20 20.12 1.02
N GLN A 306 26.20 19.47 0.43
CA GLN A 306 26.08 18.88 -0.91
C GLN A 306 25.01 17.78 -0.96
N LYS A 307 24.96 16.91 0.06
CA LYS A 307 23.95 15.85 0.18
C LYS A 307 22.54 16.43 0.16
N TYR A 308 22.22 17.34 1.07
CA TYR A 308 20.85 17.90 1.16
C TYR A 308 20.51 18.82 0.00
N ALA A 309 21.47 19.57 -0.55
CA ALA A 309 21.26 20.36 -1.77
C ALA A 309 20.92 19.46 -2.97
N THR A 310 21.68 18.36 -3.14
CA THR A 310 21.44 17.39 -4.21
C THR A 310 20.09 16.69 -4.04
N ILE A 311 19.75 16.24 -2.83
CA ILE A 311 18.43 15.65 -2.53
C ILE A 311 17.31 16.63 -2.90
N THR A 312 17.42 17.89 -2.47
CA THR A 312 16.42 18.93 -2.76
C THR A 312 16.29 19.20 -4.26
N TYR A 313 17.42 19.31 -4.96
CA TYR A 313 17.48 19.51 -6.40
C TYR A 313 16.84 18.34 -7.18
N THR A 314 17.17 17.10 -6.79
CA THR A 314 16.60 15.89 -7.39
C THR A 314 15.09 15.82 -7.15
N PHE A 315 14.59 16.12 -5.94
CA PHE A 315 13.15 16.24 -5.70
C PHE A 315 12.50 17.34 -6.55
N GLY A 316 13.19 18.44 -6.81
CA GLY A 316 12.75 19.49 -7.72
C GLY A 316 12.56 19.00 -9.16
N TRP A 317 13.41 18.10 -9.65
CA TRP A 317 13.25 17.48 -10.96
C TRP A 317 11.99 16.65 -11.09
N TYR A 318 11.57 15.95 -10.03
CA TYR A 318 10.30 15.21 -10.03
C TYR A 318 9.07 16.12 -10.15
N LEU A 319 9.17 17.41 -9.79
CA LEU A 319 8.07 18.37 -10.01
C LEU A 319 7.97 18.85 -11.47
N LYS A 320 9.00 18.60 -12.29
CA LYS A 320 9.04 18.99 -13.70
C LYS A 320 8.47 17.92 -14.64
N LEU A 321 8.45 16.66 -14.19
CA LEU A 321 7.91 15.49 -14.91
C LEU A 321 6.39 15.40 -14.73
#